data_AF-A0A954F4S3-F1
#
_entry.id   AF-A0A954F4S3-F1
#
_cell.length_a   1.000
_cell.length_b   1.000
_cell.length_c   1.000
_cell.angle_alpha   90.00
_cell.angle_beta   90.00
_cell.angle_gamma   90.00
#
_symmetry.space_group_name_H-M   'P 1'
#
loop_
_entity.id
_entity.type
_entity.pdbx_description
1 polymer ?
#
loop_
_entity_poly.entity_id
_entity_poly.type
_entity_poly.pdbx_seq_one_letter_code
_entity_poly.pdbx_strand_id
1 'polypeptide(L)'
;MKKLILPLVASATMAASASAQALINEIRIDQDGTDNDEFFELVGTPGTDLTGLHYIVIGDSSAGGSGDLVGGGFDAIIDLTGMIIPASGYLLVGEGTMTIGTPDYIASCNFENSDN
;
A
#
# COMPACT_ATOMS: atom_id res chain seq x y z
N MET A 1 52.78 25.63 24.54
CA MET A 1 51.99 24.38 24.65
C MET A 1 51.12 24.27 23.41
N LYS A 2 51.44 23.36 22.47
CA LYS A 2 50.70 23.20 21.21
C LYS A 2 49.53 22.24 21.48
N LYS A 3 48.29 22.74 21.47
CA LYS A 3 47.09 21.91 21.61
C LYS A 3 46.89 21.14 20.31
N LEU A 4 47.05 19.83 20.37
CA LEU A 4 46.76 18.91 19.27
C LEU A 4 45.26 18.60 19.32
N ILE A 5 44.50 19.03 18.30
CA ILE A 5 43.09 18.70 18.14
C ILE A 5 43.01 17.52 17.16
N LEU A 6 42.55 16.38 17.66
CA LEU A 6 42.35 15.18 16.86
C LEU A 6 40.93 15.25 16.24
N PRO A 7 40.76 15.13 14.91
CA PRO A 7 39.42 15.11 14.34
C PRO A 7 38.78 13.76 14.66
N LEU A 8 37.65 13.77 15.35
CA LEU A 8 36.80 12.61 15.50
C LEU A 8 36.13 12.36 14.14
N VAL A 9 36.68 11.41 13.37
CA VAL A 9 36.02 10.91 12.17
C VAL A 9 34.91 9.97 12.64
N ALA A 10 33.68 10.49 12.74
CA ALA A 10 32.51 9.66 12.94
C ALA A 10 32.30 8.81 11.68
N SER A 11 32.65 7.53 11.76
CA SER A 11 32.36 6.57 10.70
C SER A 11 30.86 6.28 10.75
N ALA A 12 30.10 6.92 9.86
CA ALA A 12 28.69 6.60 9.67
C ALA A 12 28.62 5.21 9.04
N THR A 13 28.26 4.21 9.84
CA THR A 13 27.86 2.91 9.32
C THR A 13 26.61 3.13 8.47
N MET A 14 26.75 3.02 7.15
CA MET A 14 25.59 2.87 6.26
C MET A 14 24.93 1.55 6.66
N ALA A 15 23.87 1.62 7.47
CA ALA A 15 22.96 0.51 7.60
C ALA A 15 22.49 0.21 6.18
N ALA A 16 22.80 -0.98 5.67
CA ALA A 16 22.16 -1.44 4.45
C ALA A 16 20.66 -1.31 4.70
N SER A 17 19.95 -0.48 3.91
CA SER A 17 18.51 -0.48 3.94
C SER A 17 18.09 -1.92 3.69
N ALA A 18 17.58 -2.60 4.72
CA ALA A 18 16.73 -3.74 4.48
C ALA A 18 15.70 -3.23 3.48
N SER A 19 15.54 -3.93 2.35
CA SER A 19 14.41 -3.65 1.46
C SER A 19 13.19 -3.71 2.36
N ALA A 20 12.58 -2.55 2.59
CA ALA A 20 11.45 -2.49 3.48
C ALA A 20 10.31 -3.19 2.76
N GLN A 21 10.08 -4.43 3.15
CA GLN A 21 9.15 -5.29 2.46
C GLN A 21 7.75 -4.91 2.97
N ALA A 22 6.95 -4.33 2.10
CA ALA A 22 5.51 -4.25 2.33
C ALA A 22 4.94 -5.67 2.20
N LEU A 23 4.17 -6.09 3.18
CA LEU A 23 3.48 -7.37 3.21
C LEU A 23 1.98 -7.08 3.26
N ILE A 24 1.17 -7.92 2.63
CA ILE A 24 -0.28 -7.86 2.78
C ILE A 24 -0.64 -8.35 4.19
N ASN A 25 -1.34 -7.52 4.96
CA ASN A 25 -1.82 -7.86 6.30
C ASN A 25 -3.29 -8.31 6.28
N GLU A 26 -4.15 -7.56 5.60
CA GLU A 26 -5.58 -7.84 5.48
C GLU A 26 -6.09 -7.46 4.10
N ILE A 27 -7.10 -8.19 3.63
CA ILE A 27 -7.87 -7.88 2.43
C ILE A 27 -9.34 -8.14 2.74
N ARG A 28 -10.20 -7.22 2.33
CA ARG A 28 -11.65 -7.42 2.32
C ARG A 28 -12.21 -7.03 0.95
N ILE A 29 -12.92 -7.96 0.33
CA ILE A 29 -13.52 -7.87 -1.00
C ILE A 29 -14.94 -8.44 -0.96
N ASP A 30 -15.79 -8.06 -1.94
CA ASP A 30 -17.12 -8.64 -2.20
C ASP A 30 -17.99 -8.73 -0.94
N GLN A 31 -18.15 -7.60 -0.25
CA GLN A 31 -19.08 -7.48 0.87
C GLN A 31 -20.53 -7.50 0.36
N ASP A 32 -21.38 -8.28 1.04
CA ASP A 32 -22.84 -8.25 0.82
C ASP A 32 -23.41 -6.82 0.73
N GLY A 33 -24.18 -6.55 -0.32
CA GLY A 33 -24.93 -5.32 -0.46
C GLY A 33 -24.27 -4.31 -1.39
N THR A 34 -23.93 -3.12 -0.89
CA THR A 34 -23.36 -2.02 -1.69
C THR A 34 -21.84 -1.99 -1.69
N ASP A 35 -21.20 -2.95 -1.04
CA ASP A 35 -19.74 -3.12 -1.00
C ASP A 35 -18.95 -1.88 -0.54
N ASN A 36 -19.41 -1.25 0.56
CA ASN A 36 -18.80 0.00 1.04
C ASN A 36 -17.47 -0.20 1.78
N ASP A 37 -17.21 -1.41 2.26
CA ASP A 37 -16.09 -1.72 3.16
C ASP A 37 -15.00 -2.56 2.47
N GLU A 38 -14.69 -2.29 1.20
CA GLU A 38 -13.56 -2.89 0.49
C GLU A 38 -12.24 -2.17 0.78
N PHE A 39 -11.21 -2.96 1.09
CA PHE A 39 -9.88 -2.44 1.38
C PHE A 39 -8.79 -3.51 1.29
N PHE A 40 -7.54 -3.04 1.24
CA PHE A 40 -6.37 -3.83 1.61
C PHE A 40 -5.54 -3.07 2.65
N GLU A 41 -4.89 -3.81 3.53
CA GLU A 41 -3.93 -3.27 4.48
C GLU A 41 -2.55 -3.85 4.22
N LEU A 42 -1.54 -2.96 4.14
CA LEU A 42 -0.15 -3.35 4.06
C LEU A 42 0.55 -3.11 5.40
N VAL A 43 1.33 -4.09 5.85
CA VAL A 43 2.25 -3.93 6.98
C VAL A 43 3.69 -3.77 6.46
N GLY A 44 4.45 -2.87 7.07
CA GLY A 44 5.84 -2.62 6.67
C GLY A 44 6.60 -1.74 7.64
N THR A 45 7.87 -1.45 7.32
CA THR A 45 8.67 -0.50 8.09
C THR A 45 8.07 0.91 7.95
N PRO A 46 7.83 1.65 9.05
CA PRO A 46 7.40 3.04 8.97
C PRO A 46 8.29 3.92 8.09
N GLY A 47 7.69 4.76 7.25
CA GLY A 47 8.39 5.64 6.31
C GLY A 47 8.80 4.97 5.00
N THR A 48 8.40 3.72 4.76
CA THR A 48 8.63 3.05 3.48
C THR A 48 7.80 3.69 2.38
N ASP A 49 8.46 4.24 1.37
CA ASP A 49 7.85 4.74 0.14
C ASP A 49 7.52 3.56 -0.80
N LEU A 50 6.27 3.49 -1.24
CA LEU A 50 5.76 2.44 -2.12
C LEU A 50 5.74 2.84 -3.60
N THR A 51 6.33 3.98 -3.95
CA THR A 51 6.43 4.45 -5.33
C THR A 51 7.06 3.41 -6.25
N GLY A 52 6.40 3.16 -7.39
CA GLY A 52 6.77 2.13 -8.35
C GLY A 52 6.14 0.76 -8.10
N LEU A 53 5.40 0.58 -7.01
CA LEU A 53 4.56 -0.60 -6.77
C LEU A 53 3.13 -0.36 -7.23
N HIS A 54 2.48 -1.44 -7.64
CA HIS A 54 1.05 -1.48 -7.93
C HIS A 54 0.43 -2.60 -7.09
N TYR A 55 -0.75 -2.36 -6.54
CA TYR A 55 -1.60 -3.41 -6.00
C TYR A 55 -2.53 -3.89 -7.11
N ILE A 56 -2.44 -5.17 -7.47
CA ILE A 56 -3.15 -5.74 -8.61
C ILE A 56 -4.07 -6.85 -8.10
N VAL A 57 -5.36 -6.73 -8.41
CA VAL A 57 -6.35 -7.78 -8.21
C VAL A 57 -6.65 -8.41 -9.57
N ILE A 58 -6.47 -9.73 -9.62
CA ILE A 58 -6.72 -10.56 -10.79
C ILE A 58 -7.98 -11.36 -10.48
N GLY A 59 -8.97 -11.26 -11.34
CA GLY A 59 -10.20 -12.05 -11.27
C GLY A 59 -10.75 -12.29 -12.66
N ASP A 60 -12.06 -12.42 -12.77
CA ASP A 60 -12.68 -12.90 -14.00
C ASP A 60 -13.45 -11.82 -14.77
N SER A 61 -13.43 -10.57 -14.28
CA SER A 61 -14.17 -9.49 -14.88
C SER A 61 -13.84 -9.30 -16.36
N SER A 62 -14.90 -9.33 -17.16
CA SER A 62 -14.85 -9.05 -18.60
C SER A 62 -14.86 -7.55 -18.91
N ALA A 63 -15.28 -6.73 -17.95
CA ALA A 63 -15.19 -5.28 -17.96
C ALA A 63 -14.13 -4.90 -16.94
N GLY A 64 -12.91 -4.57 -17.42
CA GLY A 64 -11.79 -4.22 -16.54
C GLY A 64 -12.23 -3.23 -15.48
N GLY A 65 -11.94 -3.54 -14.22
CA GLY A 65 -12.44 -2.74 -13.10
C GLY A 65 -11.80 -1.35 -13.04
N SER A 66 -12.12 -0.60 -11.99
CA SER A 66 -11.87 0.84 -11.91
C SER A 66 -10.38 1.18 -11.77
N GLY A 67 -9.68 1.20 -12.89
CA GLY A 67 -8.27 1.54 -12.99
C GLY A 67 -7.73 1.31 -14.39
N ASP A 68 -8.01 2.26 -15.30
CA ASP A 68 -7.40 2.50 -16.63
C ASP A 68 -6.64 1.36 -17.35
N LEU A 69 -7.12 0.11 -17.34
CA LEU A 69 -6.75 -0.92 -18.31
C LEU A 69 -7.94 -1.86 -18.58
N VAL A 70 -8.36 -1.83 -19.84
CA VAL A 70 -9.58 -2.41 -20.40
C VAL A 70 -9.39 -3.90 -20.69
N GLY A 71 -10.04 -4.76 -19.89
CA GLY A 71 -10.29 -6.18 -20.16
C GLY A 71 -9.07 -7.11 -20.02
N GLY A 72 -9.32 -8.34 -19.53
CA GLY A 72 -8.31 -9.40 -19.49
C GLY A 72 -8.17 -10.18 -18.18
N GLY A 73 -9.15 -10.13 -17.28
CA GLY A 73 -9.11 -10.83 -15.99
C GLY A 73 -8.43 -10.04 -14.87
N PHE A 74 -8.62 -8.72 -14.85
CA PHE A 74 -8.16 -7.84 -13.77
C PHE A 74 -9.32 -6.98 -13.29
N ASP A 75 -9.44 -6.87 -11.97
CA ASP A 75 -10.55 -6.14 -11.36
C ASP A 75 -10.07 -4.85 -10.71
N ALA A 76 -8.81 -4.80 -10.28
CA ALA A 76 -8.21 -3.55 -9.81
C ALA A 76 -6.72 -3.46 -10.12
N ILE A 77 -6.29 -2.26 -10.49
CA ILE A 77 -4.88 -1.87 -10.52
C ILE A 77 -4.78 -0.54 -9.80
N ILE A 78 -4.16 -0.55 -8.63
CA ILE A 78 -3.98 0.62 -7.79
C ILE A 78 -2.50 0.99 -7.78
N ASP A 79 -2.15 2.13 -8.37
CA ASP A 79 -0.81 2.71 -8.31
C ASP A 79 -0.53 3.23 -6.89
N LEU A 80 0.54 2.74 -6.26
CA LEU A 80 0.92 3.09 -4.89
C LEU A 80 1.89 4.29 -4.84
N THR A 81 2.07 4.99 -5.95
CA THR A 81 2.92 6.18 -6.04
C THR A 81 2.54 7.24 -5.01
N GLY A 82 3.52 7.64 -4.20
CA GLY A 82 3.35 8.61 -3.12
C GLY A 82 2.67 8.06 -1.86
N MET A 83 2.34 6.77 -1.82
CA MET A 83 1.89 6.10 -0.60
C MET A 83 3.08 5.70 0.25
N ILE A 84 2.99 5.97 1.56
CA ILE A 84 4.06 5.72 2.52
C ILE A 84 3.48 4.92 3.69
N ILE A 85 4.16 3.85 4.12
CA ILE A 85 3.79 3.13 5.34
C ILE A 85 3.84 4.11 6.54
N PRO A 86 2.70 4.37 7.23
CA PRO A 86 2.65 5.33 8.31
C PRO A 86 3.50 4.95 9.52
N ALA A 87 3.57 5.86 10.50
CA ALA A 87 4.27 5.64 11.77
C ALA A 87 3.75 4.42 12.56
N SER A 88 2.50 4.01 12.32
CA SER A 88 1.87 2.80 12.89
C SER A 88 2.51 1.50 12.39
N GLY A 89 3.14 1.52 11.20
CA GLY A 89 3.58 0.33 10.49
C GLY A 89 2.49 -0.34 9.63
N TYR A 90 1.27 0.20 9.62
CA TYR A 90 0.12 -0.30 8.85
C TYR A 90 -0.41 0.80 7.96
N LEU A 91 -0.56 0.50 6.67
CA LEU A 91 -1.13 1.36 5.65
C LEU A 91 -2.47 0.77 5.22
N LEU A 92 -3.57 1.43 5.57
CA LEU A 92 -4.91 1.05 5.12
C LEU A 92 -5.29 1.83 3.85
N VAL A 93 -5.48 1.10 2.75
CA VAL A 93 -5.98 1.67 1.49
C VAL A 93 -7.35 1.08 1.22
N GLY A 94 -8.36 1.93 1.12
CA GLY A 94 -9.74 1.49 1.02
C GLY A 94 -10.64 2.54 0.41
N GLU A 95 -11.92 2.22 0.30
CA GLU A 95 -12.89 3.14 -0.26
C GLU A 95 -13.16 4.36 0.64
N GLY A 96 -13.55 5.48 0.03
CA GLY A 96 -14.04 6.65 0.77
C GLY A 96 -15.39 6.44 1.46
N THR A 97 -16.08 5.35 1.12
CA THR A 97 -17.40 4.93 1.62
C THR A 97 -17.31 4.05 2.87
N MET A 98 -16.10 3.63 3.28
CA MET A 98 -15.88 2.76 4.43
C MET A 98 -16.57 3.27 5.70
N THR A 99 -17.18 2.33 6.42
CA THR A 99 -17.90 2.59 7.67
C THR A 99 -17.21 1.97 8.89
N ILE A 100 -16.30 1.02 8.66
CA ILE A 100 -15.58 0.27 9.69
C ILE A 100 -14.21 0.86 10.07
N GLY A 101 -13.80 1.91 9.38
CA GLY A 101 -12.50 2.56 9.56
C GLY A 101 -12.36 3.81 8.70
N THR A 102 -11.19 4.44 8.76
CA THR A 102 -10.84 5.56 7.91
C THR A 102 -9.54 5.19 7.19
N PRO A 103 -9.52 5.08 5.85
CA PRO A 103 -8.31 4.80 5.12
C PRO A 103 -7.23 5.86 5.33
N ASP A 104 -5.97 5.44 5.32
CA ASP A 104 -4.84 6.36 5.17
C ASP A 104 -4.86 6.96 3.75
N TYR A 105 -5.24 6.15 2.75
CA TYR A 105 -5.41 6.57 1.37
C TYR A 105 -6.73 6.04 0.80
N ILE A 106 -7.47 6.92 0.13
CA ILE A 106 -8.70 6.55 -0.56
C ILE A 106 -8.36 6.08 -1.97
N ALA A 107 -8.83 4.89 -2.33
CA ALA A 107 -8.75 4.34 -3.68
C ALA A 107 -10.12 3.82 -4.14
N SER A 108 -10.30 3.68 -5.44
CA SER A 108 -11.44 2.94 -6.01
C SER A 108 -11.09 1.46 -5.91
N CYS A 109 -11.74 0.74 -5.00
CA CYS A 109 -11.33 -0.63 -4.69
C CYS A 109 -12.02 -1.63 -5.62
N ASN A 110 -13.35 -1.56 -5.83
CA ASN A 110 -14.13 -2.41 -6.76
C ASN A 110 -13.46 -3.77 -7.07
N PHE A 111 -13.10 -4.53 -6.04
CA PHE A 111 -12.11 -5.59 -6.20
C PHE A 111 -12.68 -6.84 -6.84
N GLU A 112 -13.84 -7.30 -6.39
CA GLU A 112 -14.59 -8.32 -7.11
C GLU A 112 -16.04 -8.22 -6.67
N ASN A 113 -16.99 -8.54 -7.55
CA ASN A 113 -18.40 -8.48 -7.21
C ASN A 113 -19.19 -9.65 -7.82
N SER A 114 -20.03 -10.29 -7.01
CA SER A 114 -21.18 -11.16 -7.40
C SER A 114 -20.98 -12.68 -7.44
N ASP A 115 -19.78 -13.24 -7.28
CA ASP A 115 -19.58 -14.70 -7.42
C ASP A 115 -18.43 -15.34 -6.61
N ASN A 116 -18.08 -14.78 -5.45
CA ASN A 116 -17.17 -15.41 -4.48
C ASN A 116 -17.72 -16.71 -3.82
#